data_AF-A0A4P6FBT5-F1
#
_entry.id   AF-A0A4P6FBT5-F1
#
_cell.length_a   1.000
_cell.length_b   1.000
_cell.length_c   1.000
_cell.angle_alpha   90.00
_cell.angle_beta   90.00
_cell.angle_gamma   90.00
#
_symmetry.space_group_name_H-M   'P 1'
#
loop_
_entity.id
_entity.type
_entity.pdbx_description
1 polymer ?
#
loop_
_entity_poly.entity_id
_entity_poly.type
_entity_poly.pdbx_seq_one_letter_code
_entity_poly.pdbx_strand_id
1 'polypeptide(L)' 'MNAAPSTHIRAVITWIAIFPLVALGMTAIAPISADWHPVLRALVLTLVVVPVAVYLVVPQLFRGYAAIMRRRARA' A
#
# COMPACT_ATOMS: atom_id res chain seq x y z
N MET A 1 0.02 9.19 28.19
CA MET A 1 0.91 9.22 27.02
C MET A 1 0.31 8.29 25.98
N ASN A 2 -0.27 8.80 24.90
CA ASN A 2 -0.84 7.93 23.86
C ASN A 2 0.33 7.17 23.21
N ALA A 3 0.44 5.87 23.48
CA ALA A 3 1.48 5.05 22.86
C ALA A 3 1.28 5.10 21.34
N ALA A 4 2.14 5.86 20.65
CA ALA A 4 2.17 5.88 19.20
C ALA A 4 2.32 4.42 18.73
N PRO A 5 1.60 3.98 17.67
CA PRO A 5 1.75 2.62 17.16
C PRO A 5 3.23 2.31 16.93
N SER A 6 3.69 1.15 17.43
CA SER A 6 5.07 0.69 17.28
C SER A 6 5.55 0.88 15.83
N THR A 7 6.78 1.36 15.66
CA THR A 7 7.40 1.57 14.34
C THR A 7 7.30 0.33 13.46
N HIS A 8 7.35 -0.86 14.05
CA HIS A 8 7.17 -2.13 13.34
C HIS A 8 5.76 -2.29 12.76
N ILE A 9 4.71 -1.89 13.48
CA ILE A 9 3.33 -1.96 12.99
C ILE A 9 3.14 -1.02 11.80
N ARG A 10 3.65 0.20 11.90
CA ARG A 10 3.62 1.16 10.79
C ARG A 10 4.37 0.62 9.58
N ALA A 11 5.54 0.00 9.79
CA ALA A 11 6.32 -0.61 8.71
C ALA A 11 5.55 -1.75 8.04
N VAL A 12 4.92 -2.64 8.80
CA VAL A 12 4.10 -3.74 8.26
C VAL A 12 2.89 -3.22 7.49
N ILE A 13 2.14 -2.26 8.04
CA ILE A 13 0.99 -1.66 7.33
C ILE A 13 1.43 -1.03 6.00
N THR A 14 2.55 -0.30 6.01
CA THR A 14 3.08 0.34 4.81
C THR A 14 3.54 -0.69 3.79
N TRP A 15 4.21 -1.75 4.23
CA TRP A 15 4.64 -2.85 3.38
C TRP A 15 3.44 -3.56 2.72
N ILE A 16 2.40 -3.88 3.51
CA ILE A 16 1.14 -4.45 3.01
C ILE A 16 0.41 -3.49 2.05
N ALA A 17 0.57 -2.17 2.20
CA ALA A 17 -0.02 -1.23 1.26
C ALA A 17 0.71 -1.24 -0.09
N ILE A 18 2.05 -1.20 -0.05
CA ILE A 18 2.87 -0.95 -1.24
C ILE A 18 3.12 -2.22 -2.03
N PHE A 19 3.60 -3.28 -1.39
CA PHE A 19 4.03 -4.50 -2.07
C PHE A 19 2.94 -5.10 -2.97
N PRO A 20 1.73 -5.42 -2.48
CA PRO A 20 0.72 -6.03 -3.33
C PRO A 20 0.22 -5.08 -4.42
N LEU A 21 0.19 -3.78 -4.16
CA LEU A 21 -0.23 -2.81 -5.17
C LEU A 21 0.79 -2.71 -6.31
N VAL A 22 2.08 -2.70 -5.99
CA VAL A 22 3.16 -2.75 -6.99
C VAL A 22 3.11 -4.07 -7.76
N ALA A 23 2.96 -5.20 -7.08
CA ALA A 23 2.87 -6.52 -7.72
C ALA A 23 1.69 -6.58 -8.70
N LEU A 24 0.50 -6.16 -8.26
CA LEU A 24 -0.69 -6.09 -9.11
C LEU A 24 -0.49 -5.13 -10.28
N GLY A 25 0.08 -3.95 -10.05
CA GLY A 25 0.36 -2.99 -11.11
C GLY A 25 1.37 -3.54 -12.13
N MET A 26 2.41 -4.23 -11.69
CA MET A 26 3.39 -4.88 -12.58
C MET A 26 2.76 -6.00 -13.41
N THR A 27 1.89 -6.82 -12.81
CA THR A 27 1.16 -7.87 -13.52
C THR A 27 0.17 -7.28 -14.52
N ALA A 28 -0.55 -6.22 -14.13
CA ALA A 28 -1.56 -5.57 -14.99
C ALA A 28 -0.94 -4.85 -16.20
N ILE A 29 0.23 -4.22 -16.02
CA ILE A 29 0.89 -3.49 -17.10
C ILE A 29 1.70 -4.42 -18.03
N ALA A 30 2.09 -5.60 -17.56
CA ALA A 30 2.88 -6.58 -18.30
C ALA A 30 2.44 -6.84 -19.75
N PRO A 31 1.15 -7.10 -20.07
CA PRO A 31 0.73 -7.43 -21.44
C PRO A 31 0.92 -6.28 -22.43
N ILE A 32 0.95 -5.02 -21.99
CA ILE A 32 1.03 -3.83 -22.86
C ILE A 32 2.40 -3.14 -22.80
N SER A 33 3.23 -3.47 -21.81
CA SER A 33 4.54 -2.85 -21.59
C SER A 33 5.72 -3.80 -21.82
N ALA A 34 5.55 -4.84 -22.65
CA ALA A 34 6.60 -5.82 -22.93
C ALA A 34 7.84 -5.15 -23.56
N ASP A 35 7.63 -4.27 -24.54
CA ASP A 35 8.69 -3.61 -25.30
C ASP A 35 9.04 -2.20 -24.78
N TRP A 36 8.47 -1.81 -23.63
CA TRP A 36 8.72 -0.47 -23.08
C TRP A 36 10.10 -0.37 -22.46
N HIS A 37 10.74 0.80 -22.61
CA HIS A 37 11.93 1.11 -21.84
C HIS A 37 11.63 1.01 -20.33
N PRO A 38 12.50 0.39 -19.51
CA PRO A 38 12.23 0.15 -18.09
C PRO A 38 11.83 1.40 -17.31
N VAL A 39 12.45 2.55 -17.63
CA VAL A 39 12.14 3.84 -17.00
C VAL A 39 10.72 4.31 -17.31
N LEU A 40 10.25 4.14 -18.56
CA LEU A 40 8.89 4.51 -18.95
C LEU A 40 7.86 3.61 -18.24
N ARG A 41 8.14 2.31 -18.17
CA ARG A 41 7.29 1.34 -17.45
C ARG A 41 7.19 1.71 -15.96
N ALA A 42 8.31 2.05 -15.33
CA ALA A 42 8.33 2.51 -13.95
C ALA A 42 7.58 3.84 -13.75
N LEU A 43 7.71 4.79 -14.68
CA LEU A 43 6.98 6.06 -14.64
C LEU A 43 5.48 5.84 -14.64
N VAL A 44 4.96 5.06 -15.60
CA VAL A 44 3.52 4.79 -15.71
C VAL A 44 3.03 4.00 -14.50
N LEU A 45 3.78 2.99 -14.06
CA LEU A 45 3.43 2.22 -12.87
C LEU A 45 3.33 3.12 -11.64
N THR A 46 4.32 3.98 -11.39
CA THR A 46 4.34 4.86 -10.21
C THR A 46 3.27 5.95 -10.27
N LEU A 47 2.96 6.48 -11.46
CA LEU A 47 1.86 7.44 -11.65
C LEU A 47 0.51 6.88 -11.21
N VAL A 48 0.31 5.56 -11.30
CA VAL A 48 -0.94 4.89 -10.92
C VAL A 48 -0.87 4.36 -9.48
N VAL A 49 0.19 3.62 -9.16
CA VAL A 49 0.35 2.95 -7.86
C VAL A 49 0.40 3.94 -6.71
N VAL A 50 1.14 5.06 -6.85
CA VAL A 50 1.33 6.00 -5.75
C VAL A 50 0.01 6.68 -5.35
N PRO A 51 -0.78 7.26 -6.26
CA PRO A 51 -2.09 7.82 -5.89
C PRO A 51 -3.03 6.78 -5.29
N VAL A 52 -3.10 5.57 -5.86
CA VAL A 52 -3.97 4.51 -5.32
C VAL A 52 -3.54 4.11 -3.91
N ALA A 53 -2.23 3.96 -3.67
CA ALA A 53 -1.71 3.65 -2.34
C ALA A 53 -2.11 4.71 -1.31
N VAL A 54 -1.82 5.98 -1.63
CA VAL A 54 -1.95 7.09 -0.67
C VAL A 54 -3.41 7.46 -0.43
N TYR A 55 -4.23 7.51 -1.47
CA TYR A 55 -5.62 7.97 -1.33
C TYR A 55 -6.60 6.87 -0.97
N LEU A 56 -6.34 5.61 -1.35
CA LEU A 56 -7.29 4.52 -1.14
C LEU A 56 -6.78 3.48 -0.13
N VAL A 57 -5.60 2.91 -0.34
CA VAL A 57 -5.16 1.71 0.40
C VAL A 57 -4.72 2.04 1.83
N VAL A 58 -3.81 3.00 1.98
CA VAL A 58 -3.24 3.38 3.28
C VAL A 58 -4.32 3.82 4.27
N PRO A 59 -5.29 4.70 3.92
CA PRO A 59 -6.36 5.08 4.82
C PRO A 59 -7.22 3.91 5.28
N GLN A 60 -7.51 2.95 4.39
CA GLN A 60 -8.31 1.77 4.70
C GLN A 60 -7.60 0.83 5.66
N LEU A 61 -6.30 0.59 5.47
CA LEU A 61 -5.50 -0.24 6.38
C LEU A 61 -5.44 0.36 7.79
N PHE A 62 -5.25 1.68 7.91
CA PHE A 62 -5.28 2.34 9.21
C PHE A 62 -6.66 2.28 9.88
N ARG A 63 -7.75 2.42 9.12
CA ARG A 63 -9.11 2.22 9.64
C ARG A 63 -9.32 0.79 10.15
N GLY A 64 -8.86 -0.21 9.41
CA GLY A 64 -8.91 -1.62 9.81
C GLY A 64 -8.12 -1.88 11.10
N TYR A 65 -6.89 -1.39 11.15
CA TYR A 65 -6.05 -1.48 12.35
C TYR A 65 -6.72 -0.83 13.58
N ALA A 66 -7.26 0.38 13.43
CA ALA A 66 -7.98 1.06 14.52
C ALA A 66 -9.24 0.30 14.96
N ALA A 67 -9.97 -0.33 14.03
CA ALA A 67 -11.13 -1.15 14.35
C ALA A 67 -10.75 -2.40 15.17
N ILE A 68 -9.67 -3.09 14.79
CA ILE A 68 -9.15 -4.25 15.53
C ILE A 68 -8.70 -3.84 16.94
N MET A 69 -7.98 -2.72 17.06
CA MET A 69 -7.51 -2.23 18.37
C MET A 69 -8.68 -1.88 19.29
N ARG A 70 -9.73 -1.22 18.76
CA ARG A 70 -10.95 -0.93 19.54
C ARG A 70 -11.68 -2.19 20.00
N ARG A 71 -11.67 -3.27 19.21
CA ARG A 71 -12.25 -4.56 19.62
C ARG A 71 -11.43 -5.19 20.74
N ARG A 72 -10.10 -5.16 20.64
CA ARG A 72 -9.20 -5.68 21.68
C ARG A 72 -9.30 -4.91 23.00
N ALA A 73 -9.52 -3.60 22.96
CA ALA A 73 -9.69 -2.79 24.17
C ALA A 73 -11.05 -3.00 24.88
N ARG A 74 -12.00 -3.67 24.22
CA ARG A 74 -13.34 -3.99 24.76
C ARG A 74 -13.48 -5.44 25.22
N ALA A 75 -12.51 -6.29 24.89
CA ALA A 75 -12.42 -7.69 25.31
C ALA A 75 -11.54 -7.78 26.55
#